data_AF-A0A5A9XEJ0-F1
#
_entry.id   AF-A0A5A9XEJ0-F1
#
_cell.length_a   1.000
_cell.length_b   1.000
_cell.length_c   1.000
_cell.angle_alpha   90.00
_cell.angle_beta   90.00
_cell.angle_gamma   90.00
#
_symmetry.space_group_name_H-M   'P 1'
#
loop_
_entity.id
_entity.type
_entity.pdbx_description
1 polymer ?
#
loop_
_entity_poly.entity_id
_entity_poly.type
_entity_poly.pdbx_seq_one_letter_code
_entity_poly.pdbx_strand_id
1 'polypeptide(L)'
;MAQLTKEIILKEFELFSIGIGGIGGWLTPDTDEVVFTRLCKIDKEPLTKVQFNQLLVLGHEAPVSDDFYDYYWLSCPNLHPYDVEKLPGFQSTWFNEQRHIVSLEHLKWGLYRLFTDGMLWFGNVRQAFRTLRNMSKEELNTFYLELCLDTEKIKGRGPALSLNDIPKDHRYLISEMACKSYGDKQGSPGELKKALIQAYKDHQKSGGGTTTIKSLLSGKVITDRYVDMQQGFVFSADELLDQPLESQNDLEQRYESVAHHFFQARQSALVNTRYYLSMVSELDVYVATSMRTRQDFRNMASACETIFGDERLKQLQLRYFDPTLSAAEGHEDKGLIECLMVKCAKVLVYCAGEKESYGKDAEAAMALSQGKPVIFYCDHEQRSSFYRDVHPLSRLIDFKSGAAVGAMVTDSISDVSELLYRIFHNKMEYRLEQVKPGNIRLKEALTDSVVRLQSGDRLLSETFWNHYHGAFPKISA
;
A
#
# COMPACT_ATOMS: atom_id res chain seq x y z
N MET A 1 35.40 24.07 -18.66
CA MET A 1 34.13 24.05 -17.91
C MET A 1 33.33 25.27 -18.31
N ALA A 2 32.07 25.10 -18.71
CA ALA A 2 31.19 26.23 -19.01
C ALA A 2 31.10 27.13 -17.77
N GLN A 3 31.12 28.45 -17.97
CA GLN A 3 30.95 29.39 -16.86
C GLN A 3 29.50 29.25 -16.33
N LEU A 4 29.35 28.91 -15.05
CA LEU A 4 28.04 28.91 -14.40
C LEU A 4 27.44 30.32 -14.48
N THR A 5 26.21 30.42 -14.97
CA THR A 5 25.44 31.68 -15.01
C THR A 5 24.19 31.54 -14.14
N LYS A 6 23.53 32.67 -13.84
CA LYS A 6 22.26 32.71 -13.12
C LYS A 6 21.22 31.80 -13.79
N GLU A 7 21.13 31.83 -15.11
CA GLU A 7 20.17 31.03 -15.89
C GLU A 7 20.45 29.53 -15.77
N ILE A 8 21.73 29.13 -15.76
CA ILE A 8 22.12 27.73 -15.56
C ILE A 8 21.72 27.28 -14.15
N ILE A 9 22.00 28.08 -13.12
CA ILE A 9 21.64 27.75 -11.73
C ILE A 9 20.12 27.65 -11.59
N LEU A 10 19.36 28.62 -12.09
CA LEU A 10 17.89 28.59 -12.04
C LEU A 10 17.32 27.33 -12.71
N LYS A 11 17.87 26.95 -13.86
CA LYS A 11 17.48 25.72 -14.56
C LYS A 11 17.83 24.46 -13.77
N GLU A 12 19.02 24.39 -13.19
CA GLU A 12 19.45 23.24 -12.39
C GLU A 12 18.59 23.03 -11.13
N PHE A 13 18.06 24.12 -10.56
CA PHE A 13 17.26 24.12 -9.34
C PHE A 13 15.75 24.29 -9.58
N GLU A 14 15.30 24.25 -10.84
CA GLU A 14 13.90 24.43 -11.22
C GLU A 14 12.95 23.50 -10.44
N LEU A 15 13.37 22.24 -10.26
CA LEU A 15 12.64 21.22 -9.50
C LEU A 15 12.26 21.66 -8.07
N PHE A 16 13.07 22.53 -7.46
CA PHE A 16 12.87 23.00 -6.09
C PHE A 16 12.08 24.30 -6.01
N SER A 17 11.74 24.92 -7.15
CA SER A 17 11.00 26.18 -7.19
C SER A 17 9.50 25.91 -7.13
N ILE A 18 8.87 26.12 -5.96
CA ILE A 18 7.46 25.78 -5.71
C ILE A 18 6.52 27.00 -5.80
N GLY A 19 7.04 28.23 -5.78
CA GLY A 19 6.22 29.44 -5.94
C GLY A 19 5.22 29.76 -4.80
N ILE A 20 5.20 28.95 -3.72
CA ILE A 20 4.32 29.14 -2.56
C ILE A 20 5.07 29.56 -1.28
N GLY A 21 6.30 30.06 -1.43
CA GLY A 21 7.18 30.53 -0.35
C GLY A 21 7.86 29.42 0.47
N GLY A 22 8.66 29.80 1.46
CA GLY A 22 9.52 28.85 2.18
C GLY A 22 10.74 28.49 1.32
N ILE A 23 11.49 27.45 1.71
CA ILE A 23 12.73 27.06 1.00
C ILE A 23 12.55 26.86 -0.52
N GLY A 24 11.33 26.52 -0.98
CA GLY A 24 10.98 26.45 -2.40
C GLY A 24 10.80 27.79 -3.12
N GLY A 25 10.99 28.92 -2.44
CA GLY A 25 11.04 30.27 -2.98
C GLY A 25 12.44 30.89 -2.93
N TRP A 26 13.47 30.12 -2.57
CA TRP A 26 14.82 30.63 -2.35
C TRP A 26 15.52 31.07 -3.65
N LEU A 27 15.51 30.22 -4.68
CA LEU A 27 16.20 30.46 -5.95
C LEU A 27 15.20 30.78 -7.06
N THR A 28 14.90 32.06 -7.23
CA THR A 28 13.95 32.59 -8.22
C THR A 28 14.63 33.67 -9.09
N PRO A 29 14.03 34.07 -10.22
CA PRO A 29 14.56 35.18 -11.02
C PRO A 29 14.73 36.49 -10.24
N ASP A 30 13.91 36.70 -9.20
CA ASP A 30 13.91 37.89 -8.36
C ASP A 30 14.87 37.80 -7.15
N THR A 31 15.51 36.64 -6.94
CA THR A 31 16.52 36.47 -5.88
C THR A 31 17.72 37.38 -6.14
N ASP A 32 18.27 37.96 -5.08
CA ASP A 32 19.41 38.89 -5.15
C ASP A 32 20.59 38.32 -5.96
N GLU A 33 21.14 39.11 -6.88
CA GLU A 33 22.26 38.73 -7.77
C GLU A 33 23.52 38.27 -7.02
N VAL A 34 23.71 38.73 -5.78
CA VAL A 34 24.80 38.28 -4.91
C VAL A 34 24.71 36.78 -4.63
N VAL A 35 23.50 36.22 -4.55
CA VAL A 35 23.29 34.78 -4.34
C VAL A 35 23.86 33.99 -5.51
N PHE A 36 23.45 34.32 -6.75
CA PHE A 36 23.93 33.64 -7.94
C PHE A 36 25.43 33.84 -8.14
N THR A 37 25.93 35.07 -7.94
CA THR A 37 27.36 35.38 -8.02
C THR A 37 28.19 34.50 -7.08
N ARG A 38 27.70 34.26 -5.86
CA ARG A 38 28.38 33.38 -4.90
C ARG A 38 28.31 31.91 -5.30
N LEU A 39 27.14 31.45 -5.75
CA LEU A 39 26.93 30.06 -6.17
C LEU A 39 27.74 29.70 -7.42
N CYS A 40 27.97 30.63 -8.35
CA CYS A 40 28.84 30.41 -9.51
C CYS A 40 30.30 30.08 -9.15
N LYS A 41 30.73 30.35 -7.91
CA LYS A 41 32.09 30.07 -7.42
C LYS A 41 32.17 28.81 -6.56
N ILE A 42 31.06 28.08 -6.33
CA ILE A 42 30.99 27.02 -5.32
C ILE A 42 32.03 25.91 -5.52
N ASP A 43 32.33 25.54 -6.77
CA ASP A 43 33.30 24.50 -7.10
C ASP A 43 34.76 24.89 -6.77
N LYS A 44 35.03 26.19 -6.62
CA LYS A 44 36.36 26.74 -6.27
C LYS A 44 36.41 27.21 -4.82
N GLU A 45 35.29 27.70 -4.34
CA GLU A 45 35.09 28.27 -3.01
C GLU A 45 33.93 27.51 -2.37
N PRO A 46 34.20 26.40 -1.65
CA PRO A 46 33.16 25.64 -0.96
C PRO A 46 32.29 26.52 -0.07
N LEU A 47 30.99 26.25 -0.07
CA LEU A 47 30.02 27.03 0.68
C LEU A 47 30.03 26.58 2.15
N THR A 48 30.32 27.52 3.06
CA THR A 48 30.23 27.27 4.51
C THR A 48 28.80 27.46 5.00
N LYS A 49 28.44 26.91 6.18
CA LYS A 49 27.11 27.15 6.76
C LYS A 49 26.80 28.63 6.96
N VAL A 50 27.78 29.43 7.38
CA VAL A 50 27.60 30.87 7.58
C VAL A 50 27.24 31.56 6.26
N GLN A 51 27.97 31.24 5.19
CA GLN A 51 27.65 31.77 3.86
C GLN A 51 26.29 31.26 3.38
N PHE A 52 25.99 29.97 3.54
CA PHE A 52 24.69 29.40 3.19
C PHE A 52 23.54 30.14 3.89
N ASN A 53 23.64 30.41 5.19
CA ASN A 53 22.64 31.21 5.92
C ASN A 53 22.52 32.65 5.39
N GLN A 54 23.62 33.29 5.02
CA GLN A 54 23.57 34.61 4.36
C GLN A 54 22.82 34.54 3.03
N LEU A 55 23.09 33.51 2.21
CA LEU A 55 22.39 33.32 0.94
C LEU A 55 20.91 33.02 1.12
N LEU A 56 20.52 32.27 2.15
CA LEU A 56 19.11 32.05 2.51
C LEU A 56 18.43 33.38 2.85
N VAL A 57 19.04 34.19 3.72
CA VAL A 57 18.48 35.49 4.13
C VAL A 57 18.36 36.47 2.95
N LEU A 58 19.35 36.50 2.05
CA LEU A 58 19.30 37.30 0.83
C LEU A 58 18.23 36.83 -0.16
N GLY A 59 17.83 35.56 -0.11
CA GLY A 59 16.65 35.04 -0.81
C GLY A 59 15.38 35.03 0.04
N HIS A 60 15.33 35.84 1.11
CA HIS A 60 14.18 35.99 2.01
C HIS A 60 13.74 34.73 2.77
N GLU A 61 14.65 33.76 2.91
CA GLU A 61 14.45 32.55 3.70
C GLU A 61 15.18 32.62 5.04
N ALA A 62 14.67 31.89 6.03
CA ALA A 62 15.28 31.92 7.36
C ALA A 62 16.54 31.03 7.41
N PRO A 63 17.52 31.39 8.26
CA PRO A 63 18.72 30.58 8.46
C PRO A 63 18.42 29.22 9.08
N VAL A 64 19.38 28.31 8.98
CA VAL A 64 19.35 26.96 9.55
C VAL A 64 20.39 26.79 10.67
N SER A 65 20.19 25.80 11.55
CA SER A 65 21.14 25.39 12.57
C SER A 65 22.39 24.73 11.96
N ASP A 66 23.49 24.66 12.73
CA ASP A 66 24.68 23.88 12.36
C ASP A 66 24.32 22.42 12.10
N ASP A 67 23.49 21.84 12.98
CA ASP A 67 23.09 20.45 12.94
C ASP A 67 22.20 20.11 11.74
N PHE A 68 21.26 20.99 11.38
CA PHE A 68 20.43 20.79 10.18
C PHE A 68 21.29 20.83 8.91
N TYR A 69 22.21 21.78 8.84
CA TYR A 69 23.16 21.89 7.73
C TYR A 69 24.02 20.63 7.61
N ASP A 70 24.57 20.16 8.74
CA ASP A 70 25.35 18.94 8.81
C ASP A 70 24.52 17.71 8.41
N TYR A 71 23.29 17.60 8.90
CA TYR A 71 22.43 16.47 8.63
C TYR A 71 22.13 16.29 7.13
N TYR A 72 21.71 17.37 6.46
CA TYR A 72 21.21 17.31 5.08
C TYR A 72 22.29 17.35 4.01
N TRP A 73 23.42 18.00 4.27
CA TRP A 73 24.50 18.12 3.28
C TRP A 73 25.75 17.35 3.68
N LEU A 74 26.14 17.35 4.96
CA LEU A 74 27.44 16.81 5.36
C LEU A 74 27.39 15.39 5.94
N SER A 75 26.21 14.77 5.99
CA SER A 75 26.05 13.43 6.53
C SER A 75 25.19 12.55 5.64
N CYS A 76 25.52 11.26 5.58
CA CYS A 76 24.66 10.21 5.05
C CYS A 76 24.25 9.32 6.23
N PRO A 77 23.03 9.47 6.77
CA PRO A 77 22.61 8.69 7.93
C PRO A 77 22.52 7.20 7.56
N ASN A 78 23.19 6.35 8.33
CA ASN A 78 23.19 4.89 8.11
C ASN A 78 21.81 4.25 8.31
N LEU A 79 20.92 4.91 9.06
CA LEU A 79 19.56 4.46 9.33
C LEU A 79 18.60 5.60 9.05
N HIS A 80 17.74 5.40 8.06
CA HIS A 80 16.76 6.35 7.59
C HIS A 80 15.56 5.58 7.00
N PRO A 81 14.33 6.13 6.97
CA PRO A 81 13.15 5.43 6.44
C PRO A 81 13.21 5.02 4.96
N TYR A 82 14.24 5.46 4.24
CA TYR A 82 14.50 5.15 2.84
C TYR A 82 16.00 5.24 2.54
N ASP A 83 16.42 4.71 1.39
CA ASP A 83 17.83 4.71 1.00
C ASP A 83 18.26 6.07 0.45
N VAL A 84 18.96 6.84 1.29
CA VAL A 84 19.46 8.19 0.95
C VAL A 84 20.52 8.16 -0.15
N GLU A 85 21.27 7.06 -0.28
CA GLU A 85 22.32 6.91 -1.31
C GLU A 85 21.73 6.71 -2.70
N LYS A 86 20.46 6.31 -2.78
CA LYS A 86 19.73 6.11 -4.04
C LYS A 86 19.09 7.38 -4.58
N LEU A 87 19.15 8.49 -3.83
CA LEU A 87 18.66 9.76 -4.32
C LEU A 87 19.54 10.30 -5.47
N PRO A 88 18.96 10.95 -6.49
CA PRO A 88 19.72 11.50 -7.60
C PRO A 88 20.83 12.46 -7.18
N GLY A 89 21.99 12.29 -7.82
CA GLY A 89 23.16 13.13 -7.61
C GLY A 89 24.05 12.72 -6.44
N PHE A 90 23.68 11.71 -5.64
CA PHE A 90 24.51 11.25 -4.51
C PHE A 90 25.96 10.93 -4.92
N GLN A 91 26.93 11.42 -4.14
CA GLN A 91 28.34 11.05 -4.24
C GLN A 91 28.92 10.81 -2.86
N SER A 92 29.45 9.60 -2.63
CA SER A 92 30.04 9.21 -1.34
C SER A 92 31.27 10.04 -0.96
N THR A 93 31.94 10.66 -1.93
CA THR A 93 33.15 11.48 -1.72
C THR A 93 32.89 12.75 -0.92
N TRP A 94 31.65 13.21 -0.80
CA TRP A 94 31.31 14.44 -0.07
C TRP A 94 31.47 14.32 1.45
N PHE A 95 31.53 13.11 1.99
CA PHE A 95 31.56 12.87 3.45
C PHE A 95 32.98 12.67 4.01
N ASN A 96 34.01 12.83 3.17
CA ASN A 96 35.42 12.66 3.55
C ASN A 96 35.98 13.90 4.28
N GLU A 97 35.54 14.13 5.53
CA GLU A 97 36.00 15.21 6.45
C GLU A 97 35.70 16.66 6.01
N GLN A 98 34.99 16.85 4.91
CA GLN A 98 34.58 18.17 4.43
C GLN A 98 33.41 18.71 5.23
N ARG A 99 33.53 19.93 5.78
CA ARG A 99 32.46 20.62 6.53
C ARG A 99 31.68 21.64 5.69
N HIS A 100 31.74 21.50 4.38
CA HIS A 100 31.28 22.51 3.41
C HIS A 100 30.59 21.84 2.22
N ILE A 101 29.67 22.57 1.59
CA ILE A 101 29.08 22.15 0.32
C ILE A 101 30.06 22.52 -0.78
N VAL A 102 30.57 21.51 -1.49
CA VAL A 102 31.70 21.68 -2.44
C VAL A 102 31.30 21.87 -3.89
N SER A 103 30.03 21.69 -4.25
CA SER A 103 29.55 21.86 -5.62
C SER A 103 28.05 22.18 -5.66
N LEU A 104 27.55 22.59 -6.83
CA LEU A 104 26.10 22.74 -7.06
C LEU A 104 25.36 21.40 -6.95
N GLU A 105 25.96 20.30 -7.41
CA GLU A 105 25.39 18.95 -7.28
C GLU A 105 25.21 18.55 -5.82
N HIS A 106 26.21 18.86 -4.98
CA HIS A 106 26.15 18.63 -3.54
C HIS A 106 25.03 19.47 -2.89
N LEU A 107 24.93 20.76 -3.24
CA LEU A 107 23.84 21.62 -2.77
C LEU A 107 22.46 21.05 -3.16
N LYS A 108 22.33 20.64 -4.42
CA LYS A 108 21.11 20.06 -5.01
C LYS A 108 20.71 18.75 -4.33
N TRP A 109 21.66 17.87 -4.02
CA TRP A 109 21.38 16.61 -3.32
C TRP A 109 20.79 16.83 -1.91
N GLY A 110 21.34 17.76 -1.13
CA GLY A 110 20.78 18.04 0.20
C GLY A 110 19.38 18.68 0.15
N LEU A 111 19.10 19.53 -0.86
CA LEU A 111 17.73 19.99 -1.13
C LEU A 111 16.82 18.83 -1.55
N TYR A 112 17.32 17.91 -2.36
CA TYR A 112 16.56 16.73 -2.78
C TYR A 112 16.11 15.87 -1.59
N ARG A 113 17.00 15.67 -0.62
CA ARG A 113 16.69 15.02 0.66
C ARG A 113 15.61 15.76 1.43
N LEU A 114 15.81 17.06 1.66
CA LEU A 114 14.85 17.90 2.38
C LEU A 114 13.45 17.88 1.74
N PHE A 115 13.40 17.92 0.41
CA PHE A 115 12.13 17.86 -0.31
C PHE A 115 11.51 16.47 -0.23
N THR A 116 12.30 15.41 -0.35
CA THR A 116 11.81 14.02 -0.19
C THR A 116 11.21 13.82 1.19
N ASP A 117 11.93 14.22 2.25
CA ASP A 117 11.47 14.13 3.63
C ASP A 117 10.22 14.97 3.87
N GLY A 118 10.21 16.19 3.35
CA GLY A 118 9.07 17.10 3.46
C GLY A 118 7.82 16.56 2.78
N MET A 119 7.97 15.90 1.63
CA MET A 119 6.87 15.27 0.92
C MET A 119 6.36 14.02 1.63
N LEU A 120 7.26 13.18 2.17
CA LEU A 120 6.88 11.92 2.83
C LEU A 120 6.09 12.13 4.12
N TRP A 121 6.52 13.07 4.96
CA TRP A 121 6.08 13.13 6.36
C TRP A 121 5.35 14.41 6.75
N PHE A 122 5.51 15.48 5.98
CA PHE A 122 4.82 16.75 6.22
C PHE A 122 3.77 17.05 5.14
N GLY A 123 3.81 16.37 3.99
CA GLY A 123 3.00 16.65 2.81
C GLY A 123 3.27 18.02 2.17
N ASN A 124 4.07 18.87 2.79
CA ASN A 124 4.52 20.15 2.27
C ASN A 124 5.92 20.51 2.76
N VAL A 125 6.81 20.78 1.81
CA VAL A 125 8.22 21.12 2.05
C VAL A 125 8.38 22.39 2.91
N ARG A 126 7.49 23.37 2.80
CA ARG A 126 7.55 24.61 3.60
C ARG A 126 7.39 24.31 5.10
N GLN A 127 6.47 23.41 5.45
CA GLN A 127 6.25 23.03 6.84
C GLN A 127 7.42 22.20 7.36
N ALA A 128 7.91 21.25 6.55
CA ALA A 128 9.10 20.46 6.88
C ALA A 128 10.31 21.35 7.18
N PHE A 129 10.63 22.30 6.28
CA PHE A 129 11.74 23.22 6.50
C PHE A 129 11.59 24.04 7.78
N ARG A 130 10.39 24.56 8.06
CA ARG A 130 10.12 25.33 9.28
C ARG A 130 10.31 24.52 10.55
N THR A 131 9.86 23.26 10.54
CA THR A 131 9.95 22.36 11.70
C THR A 131 11.39 21.88 11.90
N LEU A 132 12.07 21.46 10.84
CA LEU A 132 13.33 20.73 10.92
C LEU A 132 14.56 21.66 11.05
N ARG A 133 14.53 22.88 10.50
CA ARG A 133 15.73 23.76 10.40
C ARG A 133 16.41 24.14 11.72
N ASN A 134 15.69 24.01 12.83
CA ASN A 134 16.18 24.37 14.17
C ASN A 134 16.47 23.13 15.03
N MET A 135 16.14 21.93 14.54
CA MET A 135 16.42 20.69 15.27
C MET A 135 17.93 20.46 15.30
N SER A 136 18.38 19.90 16.43
CA SER A 136 19.70 19.30 16.58
C SER A 136 19.81 18.02 15.78
N LYS A 137 21.04 17.52 15.60
CA LYS A 137 21.29 16.31 14.83
C LYS A 137 20.72 15.08 15.53
N GLU A 138 20.72 15.09 16.87
CA GLU A 138 20.09 14.05 17.69
C GLU A 138 18.57 14.04 17.52
N GLU A 139 17.92 15.21 17.55
CA GLU A 139 16.48 15.34 17.31
C GLU A 139 16.09 14.87 15.90
N LEU A 140 16.86 15.24 14.87
CA LEU A 140 16.62 14.78 13.49
C LEU A 140 16.78 13.25 13.37
N ASN A 141 17.87 12.69 13.92
CA ASN A 141 18.07 11.25 13.90
C ASN A 141 16.95 10.52 14.65
N THR A 142 16.55 11.01 15.82
CA THR A 142 15.46 10.42 16.61
C THR A 142 14.14 10.48 15.86
N PHE A 143 13.80 11.64 15.29
CA PHE A 143 12.59 11.83 14.49
C PHE A 143 12.49 10.82 13.34
N TYR A 144 13.55 10.65 12.55
CA TYR A 144 13.53 9.72 11.43
C TYR A 144 13.66 8.25 11.86
N LEU A 145 14.35 7.96 12.97
CA LEU A 145 14.43 6.62 13.52
C LEU A 145 13.06 6.11 13.98
N GLU A 146 12.23 6.97 14.56
CA GLU A 146 10.85 6.63 14.95
C GLU A 146 9.95 6.29 13.75
N LEU A 147 10.32 6.74 12.55
CA LEU A 147 9.61 6.44 11.31
C LEU A 147 10.12 5.16 10.63
N CYS A 148 11.28 4.64 11.05
CA CYS A 148 11.82 3.38 10.53
C CYS A 148 11.06 2.18 11.10
N LEU A 149 10.89 1.16 10.27
CA LEU A 149 10.51 -0.17 10.73
C LEU A 149 11.72 -0.85 11.40
N ASP A 150 11.51 -1.38 12.61
CA ASP A 150 12.53 -2.14 13.33
C ASP A 150 12.64 -3.56 12.75
N THR A 151 13.42 -3.67 11.68
CA THR A 151 13.66 -4.93 10.94
C THR A 151 14.21 -6.03 11.85
N GLU A 152 15.09 -5.68 12.79
CA GLU A 152 15.73 -6.66 13.67
C GLU A 152 14.75 -7.18 14.73
N LYS A 153 13.87 -6.33 15.25
CA LYS A 153 12.75 -6.78 16.10
C LYS A 153 11.78 -7.67 15.34
N ILE A 154 11.49 -7.35 14.07
CA ILE A 154 10.63 -8.20 13.21
C ILE A 154 11.26 -9.58 12.99
N LYS A 155 12.57 -9.66 12.76
CA LYS A 155 13.31 -10.94 12.66
C LYS A 155 13.38 -11.68 14.01
N GLY A 156 13.59 -10.94 15.10
CA GLY A 156 13.87 -11.48 16.43
C GLY A 156 12.64 -12.08 17.15
N ARG A 157 11.42 -11.74 16.73
CA ARG A 157 10.19 -12.25 17.37
C ARG A 157 9.88 -13.72 17.10
N GLY A 158 10.60 -14.35 16.17
CA GLY A 158 10.40 -15.76 15.81
C GLY A 158 9.15 -16.03 14.97
N PRO A 159 8.95 -17.28 14.53
CA PRO A 159 7.82 -17.66 13.70
C PRO A 159 6.51 -17.59 14.49
N ALA A 160 5.43 -17.20 13.81
CA ALA A 160 4.09 -17.31 14.35
C ALA A 160 3.66 -18.77 14.55
N LEU A 161 2.60 -18.98 15.33
CA LEU A 161 1.91 -20.28 15.35
C LEU A 161 1.47 -20.65 13.94
N SER A 162 1.71 -21.90 13.56
CA SER A 162 1.33 -22.40 12.24
C SER A 162 -0.19 -22.41 12.08
N LEU A 163 -0.65 -21.88 10.95
CA LEU A 163 -2.04 -22.00 10.54
C LEU A 163 -2.36 -23.44 10.17
N ASN A 164 -3.59 -23.85 10.40
CA ASN A 164 -4.12 -25.10 9.88
C ASN A 164 -4.16 -25.03 8.35
N ASP A 165 -3.69 -26.10 7.71
CA ASP A 165 -3.70 -26.19 6.25
C ASP A 165 -5.13 -26.28 5.72
N ILE A 166 -5.36 -25.58 4.60
CA ILE A 166 -6.59 -25.67 3.81
C ILE A 166 -6.13 -25.82 2.36
N PRO A 167 -6.36 -26.99 1.74
CA PRO A 167 -5.99 -27.22 0.35
C PRO A 167 -6.53 -26.10 -0.53
N LYS A 168 -5.70 -25.57 -1.44
CA LYS A 168 -6.07 -24.46 -2.35
C LYS A 168 -7.42 -24.68 -3.02
N ASP A 169 -7.66 -25.92 -3.44
CA ASP A 169 -8.87 -26.37 -4.12
C ASP A 169 -10.12 -26.34 -3.27
N HIS A 170 -9.98 -26.25 -1.94
CA HIS A 170 -11.05 -26.19 -0.96
C HIS A 170 -11.23 -24.79 -0.36
N ARG A 171 -10.30 -23.85 -0.59
CA ARG A 171 -10.38 -22.50 0.01
C ARG A 171 -11.62 -21.73 -0.43
N TYR A 172 -12.16 -21.97 -1.62
CA TYR A 172 -13.42 -21.34 -2.07
C TYR A 172 -14.63 -21.71 -1.19
N LEU A 173 -14.58 -22.89 -0.53
CA LEU A 173 -15.65 -23.38 0.33
C LEU A 173 -15.79 -22.57 1.63
N ILE A 174 -14.80 -21.75 2.01
CA ILE A 174 -14.93 -20.89 3.20
C ILE A 174 -15.58 -19.54 2.89
N SER A 175 -15.92 -19.30 1.62
CA SER A 175 -16.61 -18.07 1.22
C SER A 175 -17.99 -17.95 1.87
N GLU A 176 -18.48 -16.72 1.97
CA GLU A 176 -19.82 -16.44 2.49
C GLU A 176 -20.92 -17.13 1.68
N MET A 177 -20.73 -17.24 0.35
CA MET A 177 -21.67 -17.92 -0.55
C MET A 177 -21.76 -19.43 -0.26
N ALA A 178 -20.62 -20.07 0.02
CA ALA A 178 -20.57 -21.47 0.42
C ALA A 178 -21.18 -21.68 1.81
N CYS A 179 -20.90 -20.78 2.77
CA CYS A 179 -21.50 -20.83 4.11
C CYS A 179 -23.04 -20.81 4.07
N LYS A 180 -23.63 -19.93 3.26
CA LYS A 180 -25.10 -19.85 3.09
C LYS A 180 -25.69 -21.09 2.41
N SER A 181 -24.89 -21.81 1.61
CA SER A 181 -25.36 -22.95 0.83
C SER A 181 -25.37 -24.26 1.63
N TYR A 182 -24.31 -24.53 2.38
CA TYR A 182 -24.13 -25.76 3.16
C TYR A 182 -24.69 -25.66 4.60
N GLY A 183 -24.82 -24.44 5.13
CA GLY A 183 -25.29 -24.18 6.50
C GLY A 183 -24.19 -24.30 7.57
N ASP A 184 -24.60 -24.28 8.84
CA ASP A 184 -23.67 -24.13 9.97
C ASP A 184 -23.34 -25.42 10.71
N LYS A 185 -24.14 -26.48 10.55
CA LYS A 185 -23.98 -27.75 11.27
C LYS A 185 -23.83 -28.93 10.33
N GLN A 186 -22.79 -29.72 10.56
CA GLN A 186 -22.59 -30.99 9.88
C GLN A 186 -23.78 -31.92 10.18
N GLY A 187 -24.35 -32.52 9.13
CA GLY A 187 -25.50 -33.43 9.23
C GLY A 187 -26.88 -32.76 9.18
N SER A 188 -26.98 -31.43 9.24
CA SER A 188 -28.22 -30.72 8.88
C SER A 188 -28.27 -30.54 7.36
N PRO A 189 -29.39 -30.84 6.68
CA PRO A 189 -29.49 -30.57 5.25
C PRO A 189 -29.43 -29.06 5.01
N GLY A 190 -28.34 -28.60 4.40
CA GLY A 190 -28.19 -27.24 3.91
C GLY A 190 -29.23 -26.91 2.84
N GLU A 191 -29.45 -25.61 2.59
CA GLU A 191 -30.42 -25.17 1.59
C GLU A 191 -30.09 -25.69 0.19
N LEU A 192 -28.79 -25.82 -0.15
CA LEU A 192 -28.35 -26.43 -1.39
C LEU A 192 -28.81 -27.89 -1.52
N LYS A 193 -28.71 -28.70 -0.47
CA LYS A 193 -29.16 -30.10 -0.49
C LYS A 193 -30.67 -30.19 -0.75
N LYS A 194 -31.46 -29.39 -0.02
CA LYS A 194 -32.92 -29.35 -0.15
C LYS A 194 -33.32 -28.95 -1.56
N ALA A 195 -32.68 -27.89 -2.07
CA ALA A 195 -32.90 -27.35 -3.41
C ALA A 195 -32.59 -28.39 -4.51
N LEU A 196 -31.44 -29.06 -4.43
CA LEU A 196 -31.03 -30.09 -5.40
C LEU A 196 -31.94 -31.31 -5.38
N ILE A 197 -32.31 -31.82 -4.20
CA ILE A 197 -33.21 -32.97 -4.07
C ILE A 197 -34.60 -32.62 -4.66
N GLN A 198 -35.11 -31.42 -4.37
CA GLN A 198 -36.40 -31.00 -4.92
C GLN A 198 -36.35 -30.83 -6.44
N ALA A 199 -35.31 -30.18 -6.96
CA ALA A 199 -35.10 -30.03 -8.40
C ALA A 199 -34.99 -31.39 -9.11
N TYR A 200 -34.27 -32.35 -8.52
CA TYR A 200 -34.16 -33.71 -9.06
C TYR A 200 -35.51 -34.45 -9.10
N LYS A 201 -36.31 -34.34 -8.02
CA LYS A 201 -37.65 -34.93 -7.97
C LYS A 201 -38.57 -34.35 -9.05
N ASP A 202 -38.49 -33.06 -9.31
CA ASP A 202 -39.33 -32.42 -10.32
C ASP A 202 -38.85 -32.70 -11.75
N HIS A 203 -37.54 -32.89 -11.95
CA HIS A 203 -36.98 -33.44 -13.20
C HIS A 203 -37.51 -34.85 -13.48
N GLN A 204 -37.50 -35.74 -12.46
CA GLN A 204 -38.06 -37.10 -12.57
C GLN A 204 -39.55 -37.10 -12.93
N LYS A 205 -40.35 -36.20 -12.35
CA LYS A 205 -41.78 -36.05 -12.70
C LYS A 205 -42.03 -35.53 -14.10
N SER A 206 -41.08 -34.79 -14.67
CA SER A 206 -41.21 -34.14 -15.99
C SER A 206 -40.72 -35.00 -17.16
N GLY A 207 -40.45 -36.30 -16.92
CA GLY A 207 -39.99 -37.25 -17.94
C GLY A 207 -38.62 -37.86 -17.65
N GLY A 208 -37.87 -37.36 -16.67
CA GLY A 208 -36.60 -37.93 -16.23
C GLY A 208 -35.50 -37.90 -17.29
N GLY A 209 -34.60 -38.89 -17.24
CA GLY A 209 -33.41 -39.00 -18.08
C GLY A 209 -32.13 -38.45 -17.44
N THR A 210 -31.00 -38.60 -18.13
CA THR A 210 -29.69 -38.09 -17.68
C THR A 210 -29.75 -36.58 -17.51
N THR A 211 -29.28 -36.10 -16.36
CA THR A 211 -29.23 -34.67 -16.02
C THR A 211 -27.92 -34.35 -15.33
N THR A 212 -27.64 -33.07 -15.11
CA THR A 212 -26.46 -32.58 -14.39
C THR A 212 -26.88 -31.63 -13.29
N ILE A 213 -26.01 -31.39 -12.30
CA ILE A 213 -26.30 -30.41 -11.23
C ILE A 213 -26.54 -29.01 -11.82
N LYS A 214 -25.79 -28.63 -12.86
CA LYS A 214 -26.00 -27.36 -13.58
C LYS A 214 -27.41 -27.25 -14.17
N SER A 215 -27.90 -28.33 -14.78
CA SER A 215 -29.27 -28.36 -15.32
C SER A 215 -30.31 -28.26 -14.21
N LEU A 216 -30.10 -28.93 -13.07
CA LEU A 216 -31.00 -28.85 -11.92
C LEU A 216 -31.03 -27.43 -11.32
N LEU A 217 -29.87 -26.80 -11.17
CA LEU A 217 -29.73 -25.43 -10.65
C LEU A 217 -30.25 -24.35 -11.60
N SER A 218 -30.41 -24.67 -12.88
CA SER A 218 -31.01 -23.79 -13.89
C SER A 218 -32.51 -24.06 -14.09
N GLY A 219 -33.08 -25.05 -13.39
CA GLY A 219 -34.46 -25.45 -13.52
C GLY A 219 -35.44 -24.52 -12.80
N LYS A 220 -36.73 -24.59 -13.18
CA LYS A 220 -37.81 -23.73 -12.68
C LYS A 220 -37.90 -23.67 -11.14
N VAL A 221 -37.69 -24.80 -10.47
CA VAL A 221 -37.74 -24.89 -9.00
C VAL A 221 -36.77 -23.90 -8.35
N ILE A 222 -35.58 -23.78 -8.90
CA ILE A 222 -34.52 -22.93 -8.35
C ILE A 222 -34.76 -21.48 -8.75
N THR A 223 -35.12 -21.23 -10.02
CA THR A 223 -35.39 -19.87 -10.50
C THR A 223 -36.59 -19.23 -9.83
N ASP A 224 -37.57 -20.02 -9.39
CA ASP A 224 -38.82 -19.50 -8.80
C ASP A 224 -38.75 -19.39 -7.27
N ARG A 225 -38.06 -20.31 -6.58
CA ARG A 225 -38.05 -20.38 -5.10
C ARG A 225 -36.74 -19.97 -4.43
N TYR A 226 -35.63 -20.03 -5.17
CA TYR A 226 -34.28 -19.82 -4.64
C TYR A 226 -33.50 -18.78 -5.46
N VAL A 227 -34.21 -17.80 -6.02
CA VAL A 227 -33.63 -16.84 -6.97
C VAL A 227 -32.42 -16.11 -6.38
N ASP A 228 -32.49 -15.71 -5.11
CA ASP A 228 -31.43 -14.99 -4.41
C ASP A 228 -30.23 -15.88 -4.03
N MET A 229 -30.42 -17.20 -4.02
CA MET A 229 -29.39 -18.18 -3.65
C MET A 229 -28.77 -18.89 -4.85
N GLN A 230 -29.33 -18.72 -6.06
CA GLN A 230 -28.91 -19.46 -7.24
C GLN A 230 -27.41 -19.28 -7.53
N GLN A 231 -26.90 -18.06 -7.47
CA GLN A 231 -25.46 -17.79 -7.65
C GLN A 231 -24.62 -18.48 -6.56
N GLY A 232 -25.08 -18.45 -5.31
CA GLY A 232 -24.45 -19.13 -4.18
C GLY A 232 -24.38 -20.64 -4.39
N PHE A 233 -25.46 -21.24 -4.87
CA PHE A 233 -25.53 -22.67 -5.17
C PHE A 233 -24.61 -23.08 -6.31
N VAL A 234 -24.61 -22.32 -7.42
CA VAL A 234 -23.71 -22.60 -8.55
C VAL A 234 -22.25 -22.49 -8.12
N PHE A 235 -21.90 -21.44 -7.37
CA PHE A 235 -20.55 -21.26 -6.82
C PHE A 235 -20.14 -22.42 -5.89
N SER A 236 -21.04 -22.83 -5.00
CA SER A 236 -20.76 -23.86 -4.01
C SER A 236 -20.61 -25.25 -4.64
N ALA A 237 -21.37 -25.52 -5.70
CA ALA A 237 -21.37 -26.80 -6.40
C ALA A 237 -20.43 -26.82 -7.63
N ASP A 238 -19.53 -25.84 -7.78
CA ASP A 238 -18.67 -25.60 -8.95
C ASP A 238 -18.04 -26.89 -9.50
N GLU A 239 -17.50 -27.74 -8.61
CA GLU A 239 -16.80 -28.96 -9.01
C GLU A 239 -17.68 -30.11 -9.51
N LEU A 240 -18.99 -30.01 -9.30
CA LEU A 240 -19.96 -31.03 -9.65
C LEU A 240 -20.87 -30.63 -10.82
N LEU A 241 -20.80 -29.38 -11.29
CA LEU A 241 -21.81 -28.77 -12.17
C LEU A 241 -22.12 -29.59 -13.43
N ASP A 242 -21.09 -29.99 -14.16
CA ASP A 242 -21.22 -30.62 -15.48
C ASP A 242 -21.23 -32.16 -15.42
N GLN A 243 -21.14 -32.75 -14.23
CA GLN A 243 -21.09 -34.19 -14.11
C GLN A 243 -22.50 -34.81 -14.26
N PRO A 244 -22.66 -35.90 -15.04
CA PRO A 244 -23.95 -36.56 -15.22
C PRO A 244 -24.36 -37.27 -13.92
N LEU A 245 -25.65 -37.16 -13.60
CA LEU A 245 -26.31 -37.80 -12.46
C LEU A 245 -27.08 -39.03 -12.91
N GLU A 246 -26.84 -40.15 -12.22
CA GLU A 246 -27.50 -41.43 -12.52
C GLU A 246 -28.72 -41.69 -11.62
N SER A 247 -28.70 -41.18 -10.39
CA SER A 247 -29.76 -41.39 -9.40
C SER A 247 -29.81 -40.28 -8.35
N GLN A 248 -30.87 -40.27 -7.54
CA GLN A 248 -30.93 -39.38 -6.36
C GLN A 248 -29.85 -39.75 -5.34
N ASN A 249 -29.54 -41.05 -5.19
CA ASN A 249 -28.49 -41.49 -4.26
C ASN A 249 -27.10 -41.00 -4.71
N ASP A 250 -26.83 -41.02 -6.01
CA ASP A 250 -25.61 -40.46 -6.61
C ASP A 250 -25.51 -38.94 -6.34
N LEU A 251 -26.59 -38.20 -6.54
CA LEU A 251 -26.67 -36.77 -6.18
C LEU A 251 -26.35 -36.52 -4.70
N GLU A 252 -26.96 -37.30 -3.79
CA GLU A 252 -26.74 -37.17 -2.35
C GLU A 252 -25.28 -37.50 -1.98
N GLN A 253 -24.71 -38.58 -2.52
CA GLN A 253 -23.32 -38.96 -2.27
C GLN A 253 -22.33 -37.87 -2.72
N ARG A 254 -22.55 -37.30 -3.91
CA ARG A 254 -21.69 -36.21 -4.41
C ARG A 254 -21.84 -34.94 -3.58
N TYR A 255 -23.06 -34.57 -3.19
CA TYR A 255 -23.28 -33.45 -2.28
C TYR A 255 -22.55 -33.65 -0.94
N GLU A 256 -22.68 -34.83 -0.32
CA GLU A 256 -22.05 -35.12 0.98
C GLU A 256 -20.52 -35.08 0.90
N SER A 257 -19.94 -35.49 -0.23
CA SER A 257 -18.49 -35.38 -0.45
C SER A 257 -18.01 -33.93 -0.37
N VAL A 258 -18.68 -33.00 -1.04
CA VAL A 258 -18.28 -31.57 -1.03
C VAL A 258 -18.63 -30.90 0.28
N ALA A 259 -19.78 -31.25 0.87
CA ALA A 259 -20.17 -30.77 2.19
C ALA A 259 -19.14 -31.17 3.26
N HIS A 260 -18.57 -32.38 3.17
CA HIS A 260 -17.49 -32.82 4.05
C HIS A 260 -16.26 -31.90 3.95
N HIS A 261 -15.79 -31.61 2.73
CA HIS A 261 -14.69 -30.68 2.50
C HIS A 261 -15.00 -29.27 3.00
N PHE A 262 -16.25 -28.80 2.82
CA PHE A 262 -16.71 -27.51 3.33
C PHE A 262 -16.57 -27.42 4.85
N PHE A 263 -17.10 -28.39 5.59
CA PHE A 263 -17.05 -28.36 7.05
C PHE A 263 -15.61 -28.46 7.57
N GLN A 264 -14.76 -29.27 6.95
CA GLN A 264 -13.34 -29.34 7.29
C GLN A 264 -12.62 -28.01 7.05
N ALA A 265 -12.77 -27.43 5.85
CA ALA A 265 -12.14 -26.17 5.50
C ALA A 265 -12.64 -25.02 6.40
N ARG A 266 -13.95 -24.95 6.67
CA ARG A 266 -14.54 -23.93 7.55
C ARG A 266 -14.02 -24.03 8.98
N GLN A 267 -13.92 -25.25 9.54
CA GLN A 267 -13.35 -25.45 10.88
C GLN A 267 -11.89 -24.99 10.95
N SER A 268 -11.06 -25.36 9.97
CA SER A 268 -9.68 -24.89 9.87
C SER A 268 -9.61 -23.36 9.78
N ALA A 269 -10.45 -22.74 8.94
CA ALA A 269 -10.45 -21.29 8.74
C ALA A 269 -10.89 -20.52 10.01
N LEU A 270 -11.86 -21.03 10.76
CA LEU A 270 -12.26 -20.44 12.05
C LEU A 270 -11.11 -20.49 13.08
N VAL A 271 -10.36 -21.60 13.13
CA VAL A 271 -9.16 -21.70 13.98
C VAL A 271 -8.08 -20.72 13.52
N ASN A 272 -7.81 -20.66 12.22
CA ASN A 272 -6.84 -19.72 11.64
C ASN A 272 -7.20 -18.27 11.95
N THR A 273 -8.49 -17.92 11.92
CA THR A 273 -8.98 -16.59 12.29
C THR A 273 -8.66 -16.24 13.74
N ARG A 274 -8.76 -17.20 14.66
CA ARG A 274 -8.32 -17.01 16.05
C ARG A 274 -6.81 -16.77 16.14
N TYR A 275 -6.01 -17.45 15.33
CA TYR A 275 -4.57 -17.19 15.25
C TYR A 275 -4.27 -15.81 14.67
N TYR A 276 -4.95 -15.36 13.61
CA TYR A 276 -4.82 -13.99 13.12
C TYR A 276 -5.16 -12.96 14.19
N LEU A 277 -6.28 -13.14 14.91
CA LEU A 277 -6.68 -12.28 16.02
C LEU A 277 -5.65 -12.25 17.16
N SER A 278 -4.96 -13.36 17.41
CA SER A 278 -3.88 -13.40 18.41
C SER A 278 -2.62 -12.62 18.01
N MET A 279 -2.48 -12.25 16.74
CA MET A 279 -1.29 -11.58 16.19
C MET A 279 -1.51 -10.10 15.83
N VAL A 280 -2.67 -9.51 16.15
CA VAL A 280 -3.03 -8.14 15.73
C VAL A 280 -2.03 -7.07 16.16
N SER A 281 -1.33 -7.23 17.28
CA SER A 281 -0.30 -6.28 17.73
C SER A 281 0.97 -6.30 16.89
N GLU A 282 1.14 -7.32 16.05
CA GLU A 282 2.37 -7.62 15.34
C GLU A 282 2.11 -8.01 13.87
N LEU A 283 0.89 -7.79 13.36
CA LEU A 283 0.58 -8.01 11.94
C LEU A 283 1.42 -7.05 11.08
N ASP A 284 1.94 -7.56 9.96
CA ASP A 284 2.84 -6.80 9.09
C ASP A 284 2.16 -6.45 7.78
N VAL A 285 1.51 -7.42 7.14
CA VAL A 285 0.91 -7.25 5.82
C VAL A 285 -0.55 -7.68 5.82
N TYR A 286 -1.42 -6.85 5.26
CA TYR A 286 -2.79 -7.24 4.96
C TYR A 286 -2.93 -7.46 3.46
N VAL A 287 -3.50 -8.60 3.04
CA VAL A 287 -3.77 -8.88 1.62
C VAL A 287 -5.26 -8.69 1.35
N ALA A 288 -5.59 -7.66 0.56
CA ALA A 288 -6.94 -7.33 0.10
C ALA A 288 -7.19 -7.96 -1.28
N THR A 289 -8.40 -8.51 -1.49
CA THR A 289 -8.78 -9.07 -2.79
C THR A 289 -10.30 -9.15 -2.96
N SER A 290 -10.77 -9.40 -4.19
CA SER A 290 -12.14 -9.84 -4.44
C SER A 290 -12.10 -11.22 -5.08
N MET A 291 -12.80 -12.17 -4.47
CA MET A 291 -12.90 -13.53 -4.98
C MET A 291 -14.37 -13.88 -5.20
N ARG A 292 -14.69 -14.31 -6.42
CA ARG A 292 -16.05 -14.63 -6.88
C ARG A 292 -16.15 -16.00 -7.54
N THR A 293 -15.02 -16.58 -7.91
CA THR A 293 -14.92 -17.91 -8.52
C THR A 293 -13.93 -18.79 -7.74
N ARG A 294 -14.00 -20.12 -7.93
CA ARG A 294 -13.01 -21.05 -7.38
C ARG A 294 -11.59 -20.74 -7.85
N GLN A 295 -11.45 -20.29 -9.10
CA GLN A 295 -10.15 -19.94 -9.66
C GLN A 295 -9.55 -18.70 -8.97
N ASP A 296 -10.37 -17.72 -8.58
CA ASP A 296 -9.89 -16.53 -7.85
C ASP A 296 -9.23 -16.92 -6.52
N PHE A 297 -9.81 -17.86 -5.77
CA PHE A 297 -9.23 -18.37 -4.53
C PHE A 297 -7.89 -19.07 -4.77
N ARG A 298 -7.77 -19.86 -5.85
CA ARG A 298 -6.51 -20.53 -6.22
C ARG A 298 -5.43 -19.53 -6.63
N ASN A 299 -5.80 -18.55 -7.43
CA ASN A 299 -4.91 -17.48 -7.88
C ASN A 299 -4.41 -16.68 -6.68
N MET A 300 -5.30 -16.34 -5.75
CA MET A 300 -4.93 -15.61 -4.55
C MET A 300 -4.00 -16.42 -3.64
N ALA A 301 -4.33 -17.69 -3.36
CA ALA A 301 -3.46 -18.56 -2.59
C ALA A 301 -2.05 -18.69 -3.20
N SER A 302 -1.98 -18.81 -4.54
CA SER A 302 -0.71 -18.93 -5.26
C SER A 302 0.07 -17.62 -5.27
N ALA A 303 -0.60 -16.48 -5.33
CA ALA A 303 0.05 -15.17 -5.22
C ALA A 303 0.64 -14.95 -3.81
N CYS A 304 -0.11 -15.28 -2.75
CA CYS A 304 0.42 -15.25 -1.38
C CYS A 304 1.66 -16.15 -1.23
N GLU A 305 1.59 -17.39 -1.70
CA GLU A 305 2.73 -18.31 -1.65
C GLU A 305 3.94 -17.80 -2.44
N THR A 306 3.73 -17.16 -3.58
CA THR A 306 4.81 -16.60 -4.40
C THR A 306 5.46 -15.40 -3.71
N ILE A 307 4.65 -14.46 -3.21
CA ILE A 307 5.14 -13.25 -2.54
C ILE A 307 5.90 -13.62 -1.27
N PHE A 308 5.23 -14.31 -0.34
CA PHE A 308 5.82 -14.64 0.97
C PHE A 308 6.75 -15.86 0.91
N GLY A 309 6.84 -16.51 -0.25
CA GLY A 309 7.83 -17.53 -0.57
C GLY A 309 9.21 -16.97 -0.95
N ASP A 310 9.32 -15.68 -1.24
CA ASP A 310 10.60 -15.00 -1.53
C ASP A 310 11.57 -15.18 -0.36
N GLU A 311 12.77 -15.70 -0.63
CA GLU A 311 13.77 -16.00 0.39
C GLU A 311 14.17 -14.78 1.23
N ARG A 312 14.13 -13.58 0.65
CA ARG A 312 14.44 -12.33 1.37
C ARG A 312 13.35 -11.96 2.38
N LEU A 313 12.10 -12.29 2.07
CA LEU A 313 10.96 -12.04 2.96
C LEU A 313 10.78 -13.15 4.00
N LYS A 314 11.10 -14.40 3.66
CA LYS A 314 11.10 -15.53 4.62
C LYS A 314 11.98 -15.27 5.82
N GLN A 315 13.15 -14.65 5.62
CA GLN A 315 14.07 -14.28 6.69
C GLN A 315 13.46 -13.29 7.70
N LEU A 316 12.49 -12.47 7.27
CA LEU A 316 11.78 -11.53 8.13
C LEU A 316 10.63 -12.18 8.92
N GLN A 317 10.21 -13.40 8.54
CA GLN A 317 9.08 -14.09 9.16
C GLN A 317 7.84 -13.18 9.25
N LEU A 318 7.51 -12.49 8.14
CA LEU A 318 6.39 -11.56 8.08
C LEU A 318 5.07 -12.28 8.41
N ARG A 319 4.26 -11.64 9.26
CA ARG A 319 2.92 -12.11 9.60
C ARG A 319 1.96 -11.38 8.68
N TYR A 320 1.34 -12.13 7.79
CA TYR A 320 0.42 -11.58 6.80
C TYR A 320 -0.97 -12.20 6.94
N PHE A 321 -2.00 -11.40 6.69
CA PHE A 321 -3.37 -11.88 6.65
C PHE A 321 -3.70 -12.38 5.24
N ASP A 322 -3.85 -13.70 5.08
CA ASP A 322 -4.36 -14.32 3.86
C ASP A 322 -5.89 -14.51 3.98
N PRO A 323 -6.71 -13.75 3.21
CA PRO A 323 -8.15 -13.84 3.28
C PRO A 323 -8.71 -15.21 2.83
N THR A 324 -7.91 -16.02 2.13
CA THR A 324 -8.30 -17.38 1.70
C THR A 324 -8.13 -18.44 2.80
N LEU A 325 -7.63 -18.05 3.97
CA LEU A 325 -7.43 -18.93 5.13
C LEU A 325 -8.26 -18.52 6.34
N SER A 326 -9.11 -17.50 6.22
CA SER A 326 -9.86 -16.87 7.31
C SER A 326 -11.37 -16.98 7.06
N ALA A 327 -12.14 -17.20 8.13
CA ALA A 327 -13.59 -17.25 8.10
C ALA A 327 -14.15 -16.70 9.42
N ALA A 328 -15.36 -16.15 9.38
CA ALA A 328 -16.06 -15.70 10.58
C ALA A 328 -17.35 -16.49 10.79
N GLU A 329 -17.87 -16.43 12.02
CA GLU A 329 -19.17 -17.02 12.36
C GLU A 329 -20.32 -16.20 11.76
N GLY A 330 -20.20 -14.87 11.79
CA GLY A 330 -21.16 -13.91 11.22
C GLY A 330 -20.58 -13.00 10.14
N HIS A 331 -21.46 -12.38 9.36
CA HIS A 331 -21.08 -11.42 8.32
C HIS A 331 -20.51 -10.13 8.94
N GLU A 332 -21.13 -9.65 10.01
CA GLU A 332 -20.71 -8.46 10.75
C GLU A 332 -19.33 -8.65 11.41
N ASP A 333 -19.11 -9.81 12.02
CA ASP A 333 -17.82 -10.16 12.63
C ASP A 333 -16.71 -10.19 11.59
N LYS A 334 -16.99 -10.73 10.39
CA LYS A 334 -16.04 -10.73 9.28
C LYS A 334 -15.60 -9.30 8.95
N GLY A 335 -16.55 -8.39 8.77
CA GLY A 335 -16.26 -6.99 8.46
C GLY A 335 -15.42 -6.30 9.54
N LEU A 336 -15.72 -6.55 10.82
CA LEU A 336 -14.94 -6.02 11.95
C LEU A 336 -13.52 -6.60 11.99
N ILE A 337 -13.36 -7.89 11.72
CA ILE A 337 -12.05 -8.54 11.63
C ILE A 337 -11.23 -7.91 10.51
N GLU A 338 -11.77 -7.80 9.30
CA GLU A 338 -11.06 -7.19 8.15
C GLU A 338 -10.64 -5.75 8.46
N CYS A 339 -11.54 -4.94 9.03
CA CYS A 339 -11.24 -3.58 9.45
C CYS A 339 -10.11 -3.53 10.50
N LEU A 340 -10.14 -4.43 11.49
CA LEU A 340 -9.10 -4.54 12.52
C LEU A 340 -7.76 -4.94 11.90
N MET A 341 -7.74 -5.93 11.00
CA MET A 341 -6.52 -6.40 10.35
C MET A 341 -5.90 -5.29 9.48
N VAL A 342 -6.71 -4.55 8.70
CA VAL A 342 -6.24 -3.38 7.95
C VAL A 342 -5.66 -2.31 8.90
N LYS A 343 -6.33 -2.05 10.03
CA LYS A 343 -5.85 -1.09 11.05
C LYS A 343 -4.54 -1.53 11.70
N CYS A 344 -4.33 -2.83 11.87
CA CYS A 344 -3.16 -3.38 12.56
C CYS A 344 -1.95 -3.60 11.65
N ALA A 345 -2.15 -3.97 10.39
CA ALA A 345 -1.06 -4.22 9.46
C ALA A 345 -0.22 -2.96 9.20
N LYS A 346 1.07 -3.14 8.89
CA LYS A 346 1.98 -2.05 8.55
C LYS A 346 1.89 -1.66 7.07
N VAL A 347 1.63 -2.64 6.21
CA VAL A 347 1.50 -2.50 4.75
C VAL A 347 0.23 -3.19 4.27
N LEU A 348 -0.41 -2.64 3.23
CA LEU A 348 -1.50 -3.31 2.53
C LEU A 348 -1.06 -3.71 1.11
N VAL A 349 -1.33 -4.96 0.72
CA VAL A 349 -1.22 -5.45 -0.65
C VAL A 349 -2.64 -5.64 -1.19
N TYR A 350 -2.99 -4.85 -2.19
CA TYR A 350 -4.25 -4.90 -2.89
C TYR A 350 -4.08 -5.72 -4.16
N CYS A 351 -4.76 -6.86 -4.26
CA CYS A 351 -4.77 -7.69 -5.46
C CYS A 351 -6.03 -7.40 -6.28
N ALA A 352 -5.87 -6.83 -7.47
CA ALA A 352 -6.99 -6.54 -8.35
C ALA A 352 -7.52 -7.84 -8.97
N GLY A 353 -8.76 -8.24 -8.61
CA GLY A 353 -9.50 -9.29 -9.32
C GLY A 353 -10.20 -8.74 -10.58
N GLU A 354 -10.77 -9.59 -11.45
CA GLU A 354 -11.40 -9.18 -12.73
C GLU A 354 -12.44 -8.05 -12.60
N LYS A 355 -13.16 -8.01 -11.48
CA LYS A 355 -14.15 -6.98 -11.16
C LYS A 355 -13.78 -6.24 -9.89
N GLU A 356 -14.09 -4.95 -9.87
CA GLU A 356 -14.00 -4.14 -8.65
C GLU A 356 -14.99 -4.62 -7.59
N SER A 357 -14.65 -4.40 -6.33
CA SER A 357 -15.54 -4.67 -5.19
C SER A 357 -15.42 -3.54 -4.19
N TYR A 358 -16.56 -3.13 -3.64
CA TYR A 358 -16.60 -2.05 -2.67
C TYR A 358 -15.76 -2.37 -1.41
N GLY A 359 -15.74 -3.64 -0.99
CA GLY A 359 -14.97 -4.07 0.19
C GLY A 359 -13.48 -3.81 0.05
N LYS A 360 -12.84 -4.29 -1.02
CA LYS A 360 -11.40 -4.09 -1.23
C LYS A 360 -11.03 -2.61 -1.40
N ASP A 361 -11.90 -1.83 -2.04
CA ASP A 361 -11.66 -0.39 -2.25
C ASP A 361 -11.78 0.37 -0.92
N ALA A 362 -12.70 -0.04 -0.05
CA ALA A 362 -12.81 0.48 1.31
C ALA A 362 -11.56 0.12 2.16
N GLU A 363 -11.06 -1.10 2.06
CA GLU A 363 -9.83 -1.53 2.75
C GLU A 363 -8.60 -0.73 2.30
N ALA A 364 -8.43 -0.54 0.98
CA ALA A 364 -7.36 0.31 0.44
C ALA A 364 -7.51 1.76 0.90
N ALA A 365 -8.74 2.30 0.87
CA ALA A 365 -9.00 3.66 1.33
C ALA A 365 -8.68 3.84 2.82
N MET A 366 -9.02 2.86 3.66
CA MET A 366 -8.69 2.85 5.08
C MET A 366 -7.17 2.85 5.32
N ALA A 367 -6.41 2.06 4.55
CA ALA A 367 -4.95 2.00 4.68
C ALA A 367 -4.28 3.30 4.22
N LEU A 368 -4.66 3.82 3.04
CA LEU A 368 -4.13 5.09 2.53
C LEU A 368 -4.44 6.25 3.49
N SER A 369 -5.65 6.28 4.06
CA SER A 369 -6.05 7.35 5.00
C SER A 369 -5.40 7.25 6.38
N GLN A 370 -4.66 6.17 6.65
CA GLN A 370 -3.81 5.99 7.84
C GLN A 370 -2.33 6.26 7.55
N GLY A 371 -1.98 6.76 6.36
CA GLY A 371 -0.58 7.01 6.01
C GLY A 371 0.21 5.76 5.60
N LYS A 372 -0.44 4.59 5.50
CA LYS A 372 0.27 3.32 5.30
C LYS A 372 0.75 3.17 3.86
N PRO A 373 1.90 2.50 3.63
CA PRO A 373 2.26 2.03 2.31
C PRO A 373 1.21 1.05 1.78
N VAL A 374 0.78 1.27 0.53
CA VAL A 374 -0.20 0.42 -0.15
C VAL A 374 0.34 0.03 -1.52
N ILE A 375 0.35 -1.27 -1.82
CA ILE A 375 0.83 -1.83 -3.09
C ILE A 375 -0.38 -2.38 -3.85
N PHE A 376 -0.64 -1.88 -5.06
CA PHE A 376 -1.67 -2.39 -5.96
C PHE A 376 -1.02 -3.33 -6.96
N TYR A 377 -1.30 -4.61 -6.83
CA TYR A 377 -0.96 -5.63 -7.80
C TYR A 377 -2.12 -5.82 -8.78
N CYS A 378 -1.90 -5.46 -10.04
CA CYS A 378 -2.87 -5.57 -11.13
C CYS A 378 -2.36 -6.58 -12.16
N ASP A 379 -3.06 -7.68 -12.38
CA ASP A 379 -2.67 -8.72 -13.35
C ASP A 379 -2.65 -8.27 -14.83
N HIS A 380 -2.99 -7.01 -15.11
CA HIS A 380 -3.03 -6.43 -16.46
C HIS A 380 -2.50 -4.99 -16.50
N GLU A 381 -1.61 -4.72 -17.46
CA GLU A 381 -0.95 -3.41 -17.69
C GLU A 381 -1.94 -2.25 -17.86
N GLN A 382 -3.06 -2.48 -18.55
CA GLN A 382 -4.09 -1.44 -18.74
C GLN A 382 -4.68 -0.95 -17.40
N ARG A 383 -4.83 -1.85 -16.43
CA ARG A 383 -5.35 -1.50 -15.10
C ARG A 383 -4.28 -0.86 -14.25
N SER A 384 -3.03 -1.32 -14.36
CA SER A 384 -1.91 -0.69 -13.65
C SER A 384 -1.75 0.78 -14.08
N SER A 385 -1.81 1.09 -15.37
CA SER A 385 -1.80 2.48 -15.86
C SER A 385 -3.01 3.29 -15.38
N PHE A 386 -4.21 2.70 -15.38
CA PHE A 386 -5.41 3.40 -14.87
C PHE A 386 -5.26 3.84 -13.41
N TYR A 387 -4.84 2.94 -12.52
CA TYR A 387 -4.67 3.29 -11.11
C TYR A 387 -3.50 4.24 -10.88
N ARG A 388 -2.41 4.10 -11.65
CA ARG A 388 -1.22 4.94 -11.51
C ARG A 388 -1.46 6.38 -11.96
N ASP A 389 -2.10 6.54 -13.11
CA ASP A 389 -2.08 7.81 -13.85
C ASP A 389 -3.43 8.53 -13.86
N VAL A 390 -4.54 7.77 -13.81
CA VAL A 390 -5.87 8.30 -14.12
C VAL A 390 -6.70 8.55 -12.88
N HIS A 391 -6.74 7.62 -11.92
CA HIS A 391 -7.71 7.70 -10.82
C HIS A 391 -7.23 8.65 -9.70
N PRO A 392 -7.90 9.79 -9.44
CA PRO A 392 -7.43 10.76 -8.43
C PRO A 392 -7.52 10.22 -7.00
N LEU A 393 -8.46 9.30 -6.70
CA LEU A 393 -8.60 8.68 -5.38
C LEU A 393 -7.68 7.47 -5.17
N SER A 394 -6.80 7.15 -6.14
CA SER A 394 -5.60 6.32 -5.84
C SER A 394 -4.65 7.02 -4.86
N ARG A 395 -4.93 8.29 -4.58
CA ARG A 395 -4.25 9.13 -3.62
C ARG A 395 -5.29 9.68 -2.64
N LEU A 396 -5.19 9.27 -1.39
CA LEU A 396 -6.00 9.84 -0.30
C LEU A 396 -5.11 10.70 0.59
N ILE A 397 -5.63 11.12 1.74
CA ILE A 397 -4.89 11.92 2.70
C ILE A 397 -4.79 11.14 4.00
N ASP A 398 -3.61 11.11 4.61
CA ASP A 398 -3.49 10.68 6.00
C ASP A 398 -4.29 11.64 6.87
N PHE A 399 -5.34 11.16 7.51
CA PHE A 399 -6.21 12.01 8.32
C PHE A 399 -5.52 12.63 9.54
N LYS A 400 -4.37 12.08 9.98
CA LYS A 400 -3.60 12.65 11.08
C LYS A 400 -2.69 13.80 10.64
N SER A 401 -1.94 13.62 9.55
CA SER A 401 -0.95 14.61 9.11
C SER A 401 -1.44 15.56 8.01
N GLY A 402 -2.45 15.16 7.24
CA GLY A 402 -2.87 15.81 6.00
C GLY A 402 -1.98 15.49 4.81
N ALA A 403 -0.92 14.70 4.97
CA ALA A 403 -0.06 14.31 3.85
C ALA A 403 -0.86 13.47 2.84
N ALA A 404 -0.75 13.80 1.56
CA ALA A 404 -1.33 12.97 0.50
C ALA A 404 -0.58 11.63 0.41
N VAL A 405 -1.28 10.51 0.32
CA VAL A 405 -0.75 9.14 0.33
C VAL A 405 -1.24 8.44 -0.93
N GLY A 406 -0.32 8.10 -1.83
CA GLY A 406 -0.59 7.33 -3.04
C GLY A 406 -0.18 5.87 -2.95
N ALA A 407 -0.85 5.02 -3.72
CA ALA A 407 -0.49 3.61 -3.88
C ALA A 407 0.69 3.40 -4.85
N MET A 408 1.49 2.35 -4.60
CA MET A 408 2.49 1.84 -5.53
C MET A 408 1.85 0.80 -6.44
N VAL A 409 1.76 1.06 -7.74
CA VAL A 409 0.99 0.24 -8.67
C VAL A 409 1.91 -0.54 -9.60
N THR A 410 1.80 -1.86 -9.60
CA THR A 410 2.57 -2.78 -10.44
C THR A 410 1.71 -3.91 -10.99
N ASP A 411 2.13 -4.48 -12.11
CA ASP A 411 1.60 -5.72 -12.69
C ASP A 411 2.54 -6.91 -12.55
N SER A 412 3.65 -6.72 -11.82
CA SER A 412 4.68 -7.72 -11.56
C SER A 412 4.60 -8.20 -10.11
N ILE A 413 4.36 -9.49 -9.92
CA ILE A 413 4.35 -10.08 -8.57
C ILE A 413 5.73 -10.02 -7.90
N SER A 414 6.82 -10.06 -8.68
CA SER A 414 8.18 -9.89 -8.15
C SER A 414 8.42 -8.47 -7.63
N ASP A 415 7.79 -7.46 -8.23
CA ASP A 415 7.88 -6.08 -7.75
C ASP A 415 7.16 -5.95 -6.40
N VAL A 416 6.05 -6.67 -6.19
CA VAL A 416 5.37 -6.70 -4.88
C VAL A 416 6.33 -7.21 -3.79
N SER A 417 7.05 -8.30 -4.05
CA SER A 417 8.06 -8.83 -3.13
C SER A 417 9.21 -7.86 -2.90
N GLU A 418 9.69 -7.20 -3.95
CA GLU A 418 10.74 -6.18 -3.87
C GLU A 418 10.31 -4.97 -3.03
N LEU A 419 9.10 -4.46 -3.25
CA LEU A 419 8.55 -3.33 -2.50
C LEU A 419 8.38 -3.69 -1.02
N LEU A 420 7.83 -4.87 -0.71
CA LEU A 420 7.76 -5.34 0.68
C LEU A 420 9.15 -5.44 1.29
N TYR A 421 10.12 -6.00 0.57
CA TYR A 421 11.50 -6.10 1.05
C TYR A 421 12.09 -4.72 1.37
N ARG A 422 11.94 -3.74 0.46
CA ARG A 422 12.40 -2.37 0.63
C ARG A 422 11.71 -1.68 1.80
N ILE A 423 10.39 -1.81 1.94
CA ILE A 423 9.65 -1.22 3.07
C ILE A 423 10.17 -1.77 4.40
N PHE A 424 10.22 -3.09 4.55
CA PHE A 424 10.63 -3.72 5.82
C PHE A 424 12.12 -3.59 6.14
N HIS A 425 12.95 -3.15 5.19
CA HIS A 425 14.36 -2.83 5.41
C HIS A 425 14.65 -1.32 5.40
N ASN A 426 13.62 -0.46 5.27
CA ASN A 426 13.77 0.99 5.13
C ASN A 426 14.67 1.40 3.93
N LYS A 427 14.54 0.68 2.81
CA LYS A 427 15.32 0.86 1.57
C LYS A 427 14.47 1.29 0.39
N MET A 428 13.41 2.05 0.65
CA MET A 428 12.62 2.63 -0.43
C MET A 428 13.47 3.61 -1.24
N GLU A 429 13.12 3.81 -2.51
CA GLU A 429 13.83 4.68 -3.44
C GLU A 429 12.83 5.65 -4.06
N TYR A 430 13.18 6.94 -4.10
CA TYR A 430 12.23 7.98 -4.51
C TYR A 430 12.81 8.95 -5.54
N ARG A 431 11.90 9.48 -6.38
CA ARG A 431 12.19 10.54 -7.33
C ARG A 431 11.22 11.70 -7.20
N LEU A 432 11.73 12.92 -7.25
CA LEU A 432 10.95 14.14 -7.32
C LEU A 432 10.69 14.47 -8.79
N GLU A 433 9.47 14.91 -9.07
CA GLU A 433 9.03 15.36 -10.39
C GLU A 433 8.22 16.63 -10.22
N GLN A 434 8.39 17.59 -11.13
CA GLN A 434 7.55 18.77 -11.23
C GLN A 434 6.86 18.80 -12.59
N VAL A 435 5.55 18.50 -12.62
CA VAL A 435 4.77 18.40 -13.87
C VAL A 435 4.34 19.79 -14.36
N LYS A 436 4.12 20.69 -13.42
CA LYS A 436 3.82 22.11 -13.66
C LYS A 436 4.53 22.93 -12.59
N PRO A 437 4.93 24.18 -12.87
CA PRO A 437 5.52 25.05 -11.85
C PRO A 437 4.70 25.02 -10.56
N GLY A 438 5.38 24.81 -9.44
CA GLY A 438 4.75 24.70 -8.12
C GLY A 438 4.17 23.34 -7.74
N ASN A 439 3.95 22.42 -8.69
CA ASN A 439 3.32 21.13 -8.41
C ASN A 439 4.37 20.02 -8.33
N ILE A 440 4.72 19.62 -7.11
CA ILE A 440 5.71 18.58 -6.87
C ILE A 440 5.03 17.24 -6.64
N ARG A 441 5.59 16.20 -7.25
CA ARG A 441 5.24 14.80 -7.02
C ARG A 441 6.46 14.07 -6.49
N LEU A 442 6.24 13.20 -5.52
CA LEU A 442 7.21 12.19 -5.12
C LEU A 442 6.77 10.85 -5.71
N LYS A 443 7.65 10.22 -6.48
CA LYS A 443 7.41 8.95 -7.15
C LYS A 443 8.27 7.87 -6.53
N GLU A 444 7.70 6.69 -6.32
CA GLU A 444 8.46 5.49 -5.99
C GLU A 444 9.20 5.01 -7.24
N ALA A 445 10.50 4.69 -7.12
CA ALA A 445 11.38 4.54 -8.27
C ALA A 445 11.12 3.28 -9.12
N LEU A 446 10.74 2.16 -8.50
CA LEU A 446 10.51 0.88 -9.19
C LEU A 446 9.24 0.91 -10.04
N THR A 447 8.14 1.37 -9.47
CA THR A 447 6.81 1.39 -10.10
C THR A 447 6.49 2.69 -10.80
N ASP A 448 7.32 3.71 -10.62
CA ASP A 448 7.10 5.08 -11.08
C ASP A 448 5.77 5.68 -10.58
N SER A 449 5.22 5.13 -9.49
CA SER A 449 3.94 5.56 -8.94
C SER A 449 4.09 6.80 -8.07
N VAL A 450 3.18 7.76 -8.23
CA VAL A 450 3.14 8.98 -7.40
C VAL A 450 2.62 8.63 -6.01
N VAL A 451 3.52 8.61 -5.03
CA VAL A 451 3.23 8.26 -3.63
C VAL A 451 2.94 9.47 -2.74
N ARG A 452 3.43 10.67 -3.11
CA ARG A 452 3.12 11.95 -2.44
C ARG A 452 2.94 13.05 -3.46
N LEU A 453 2.16 14.08 -3.14
CA LEU A 453 2.00 15.26 -3.99
C LEU A 453 1.83 16.53 -3.16
N GLN A 454 2.26 17.64 -3.74
CA GLN A 454 2.07 18.98 -3.21
C GLN A 454 1.58 19.88 -4.34
N SER A 455 0.48 20.60 -4.08
CA SER A 455 -0.11 21.53 -5.05
C SER A 455 0.65 22.86 -5.08
N GLY A 456 0.80 23.40 -6.29
CA GLY A 456 1.29 24.77 -6.50
C GLY A 456 0.18 25.84 -6.36
N ASP A 457 -1.08 25.43 -6.23
CA ASP A 457 -2.19 26.36 -6.02
C ASP A 457 -2.11 26.97 -4.61
N ARG A 458 -1.88 28.29 -4.56
CA ARG A 458 -1.68 29.02 -3.31
C ARG A 458 -2.92 29.00 -2.41
N LEU A 459 -4.12 29.18 -2.97
CA LEU A 459 -5.35 29.23 -2.17
C LEU A 459 -5.61 27.84 -1.57
N LEU A 460 -5.56 26.80 -2.40
CA LEU A 460 -5.73 25.42 -1.95
C LEU A 460 -4.70 25.05 -0.88
N SER A 461 -3.41 25.31 -1.14
CA SER A 461 -2.34 24.99 -0.20
C SER A 461 -2.52 25.71 1.14
N GLU A 462 -2.76 27.02 1.13
CA GLU A 462 -2.95 27.77 2.38
C GLU A 462 -4.22 27.32 3.12
N THR A 463 -5.35 27.15 2.43
CA THR A 463 -6.59 26.66 3.07
C THR A 463 -6.42 25.26 3.67
N PHE A 464 -5.80 24.34 2.93
CA PHE A 464 -5.60 22.96 3.35
C PHE A 464 -4.69 22.87 4.57
N TRP A 465 -3.50 23.50 4.53
CA TRP A 465 -2.55 23.43 5.63
C TRP A 465 -2.98 24.25 6.85
N ASN A 466 -3.73 25.34 6.68
CA ASN A 466 -4.34 26.04 7.80
C ASN A 466 -5.41 25.19 8.51
N HIS A 467 -6.08 24.27 7.81
CA HIS A 467 -7.00 23.34 8.45
C HIS A 467 -6.24 22.28 9.28
N TYR A 468 -5.19 21.68 8.72
CA TYR A 468 -4.43 20.61 9.38
C TYR A 468 -3.46 21.08 10.48
N HIS A 469 -2.96 22.31 10.39
CA HIS A 469 -1.95 22.85 11.32
C HIS A 469 -2.41 24.09 12.09
N GLY A 470 -3.58 24.66 11.76
CA GLY A 470 -4.15 25.81 12.45
C GLY A 470 -4.84 25.46 13.77
N ALA A 471 -5.28 26.50 14.47
CA ALA A 471 -5.94 26.42 15.78
C ALA A 471 -7.42 25.98 15.72
N PHE A 472 -7.86 25.35 14.64
CA PHE A 472 -9.20 24.78 14.60
C PHE A 472 -9.28 23.68 15.66
N PRO A 473 -10.42 23.56 16.39
CA PRO A 473 -10.60 22.48 17.33
C PRO A 473 -10.41 21.17 16.57
N LYS A 474 -9.32 20.46 16.88
CA LYS A 474 -9.14 19.08 16.44
C LYS A 474 -10.38 18.35 16.92
N ILE A 475 -11.18 17.83 16.00
CA ILE A 475 -12.22 16.88 16.38
C ILE A 475 -11.45 15.76 17.06
N SER A 476 -11.59 15.65 18.38
CA SER A 476 -10.91 14.66 19.19
C SER A 476 -11.26 13.29 18.62
N ALA A 477 -10.27 12.60 18.07
CA ALA A 477 -10.39 11.21 17.66
C ALA A 477 -10.43 10.30 18.89
#